data_AF-A0A1B2EHT4-F1
#
_entry.id   AF-A0A1B2EHT4-F1
#
_cell.length_a   1.000
_cell.length_b   1.000
_cell.length_c   1.000
_cell.angle_alpha   90.00
_cell.angle_beta   90.00
_cell.angle_gamma   90.00
#
_symmetry.space_group_name_H-M   'P 1'
#
loop_
_entity.id
_entity.type
_entity.pdbx_description
1 polymer ?
#
loop_
_entity_poly.entity_id
_entity_poly.type
_entity_poly.pdbx_seq_one_letter_code
_entity_poly.pdbx_strand_id
1 'polypeptide(L)'
;MFTCEAQIILNRLVIKMSVPRSSTVSAVKIRGSNGEPQFAYPTPAESDPPPIILHNAGRAFNKQNAVFGFVSDPALSLLGSFGNGSFVAECTIDGEIHHFTGTPVQATLADIALLGPQLLKRFASFDDVGPLAQALAANSIGQITNAPLYLDFAYAENGCLLLNGWMANFGYLDVYVLVNGCASVARSRDAIISNRPDVTDHIRGQGFPEIRGDGHGFTLAADCLDPSQPVTIGILQDGVFYIVEQPTPPMSQDKGRVFQLLLGARQGTSFTPLEKITRMLTPFLRSNHRSLDYDVVSTSQWSDGSAPRLSIIVPFYKEWRFLYSLLAMIKDAPLDYEWVIVCDDATIFPQMNLQIANQPDSVRQRITFVLPRQNVGYGHANNIGVKVAKGQRVLLMNSDIWLKSFDVLEVGIRALDDGSFSLLGFTLLFEDQTIQHDGLAFKRSVEVGNRYLALHPGKGLPAESTTARYQLAEAQAVTGALMLIERDLFNEIGGFADRYIGGDFEDADLCLTLRQRGQKVGLVRSTEIFHLERQSIRLDAVNSVGFARTLVNCERFNRRWEDTLEAAARASSPNTDTRLKVVN
;
A
#
# COMPACT_ATOMS: atom_id res chain seq x y z
N MET A 1 -44.24 -10.63 36.62
CA MET A 1 -44.38 -10.47 35.16
C MET A 1 -43.04 -10.89 34.56
N PHE A 2 -43.01 -11.96 33.77
CA PHE A 2 -41.78 -12.42 33.10
C PHE A 2 -41.55 -11.53 31.89
N THR A 3 -40.33 -11.03 31.70
CA THR A 3 -39.96 -10.31 30.47
C THR A 3 -38.80 -11.01 29.80
N CYS A 4 -38.82 -11.00 28.47
CA CYS A 4 -37.77 -11.54 27.64
C CYS A 4 -37.50 -10.52 26.52
N GLU A 5 -36.29 -9.99 26.51
CA GLU A 5 -35.82 -9.07 25.48
C GLU A 5 -34.63 -9.70 24.77
N ALA A 6 -34.54 -9.53 23.45
CA ALA A 6 -33.33 -9.90 22.73
C ALA A 6 -32.66 -8.67 22.12
N GLN A 7 -31.34 -8.64 22.20
CA GLN A 7 -30.50 -7.57 21.68
C GLN A 7 -29.39 -8.17 20.84
N ILE A 8 -28.97 -7.46 19.80
CA ILE A 8 -27.78 -7.82 19.03
C ILE A 8 -26.60 -7.07 19.62
N ILE A 9 -25.61 -7.83 20.10
CA ILE A 9 -24.39 -7.33 20.73
C ILE A 9 -23.21 -8.03 20.05
N LEU A 10 -22.41 -7.26 19.30
CA LEU A 10 -21.19 -7.74 18.61
C LEU A 10 -21.47 -8.90 17.64
N ASN A 11 -22.49 -8.73 16.80
CA ASN A 11 -23.01 -9.77 15.88
C ASN A 11 -23.53 -11.06 16.54
N ARG A 12 -23.67 -11.08 17.87
CA ARG A 12 -24.28 -12.19 18.62
C ARG A 12 -25.66 -11.79 19.15
N LEU A 13 -26.56 -12.76 19.23
CA LEU A 13 -27.88 -12.57 19.85
C LEU A 13 -27.75 -12.78 21.36
N VAL A 14 -28.14 -11.77 22.13
CA VAL A 14 -28.18 -11.81 23.60
C VAL A 14 -29.63 -11.77 24.05
N ILE A 15 -30.09 -12.82 24.73
CA ILE A 15 -31.41 -12.85 25.35
C ILE A 15 -31.30 -12.49 26.83
N LYS A 16 -32.00 -11.43 27.22
CA LYS A 16 -32.16 -10.97 28.60
C LYS A 16 -33.52 -11.43 29.11
N MET A 17 -33.54 -12.28 30.12
CA MET A 17 -34.76 -12.71 30.79
C MET A 17 -34.84 -12.14 32.20
N SER A 18 -35.95 -11.49 32.55
CA SER A 18 -36.26 -11.08 33.92
C SER A 18 -37.29 -12.03 34.53
N VAL A 19 -36.88 -12.79 35.54
CA VAL A 19 -37.74 -13.73 36.28
C VAL A 19 -37.66 -13.44 37.79
N PRO A 20 -38.70 -13.73 38.60
CA PRO A 20 -38.60 -13.61 40.05
C PRO A 20 -37.41 -14.39 40.60
N ARG A 21 -36.73 -13.88 41.63
CA ARG A 21 -35.52 -14.55 42.18
C ARG A 21 -35.76 -15.97 42.70
N SER A 22 -37.00 -16.31 43.04
CA SER A 22 -37.40 -17.64 43.50
C SER A 22 -37.65 -18.62 42.35
N SER A 23 -37.65 -18.17 41.10
CA SER A 23 -37.96 -18.99 39.92
C SER A 23 -36.73 -19.64 39.32
N THR A 24 -36.90 -20.86 38.79
CA THR A 24 -35.86 -21.65 38.15
C THR A 24 -36.09 -21.73 36.65
N VAL A 25 -35.11 -21.28 35.84
CA VAL A 25 -35.15 -21.43 34.38
C VAL A 25 -34.39 -22.69 34.00
N SER A 26 -35.06 -23.65 33.38
CA SER A 26 -34.51 -24.99 33.10
C SER A 26 -34.16 -25.24 31.63
N ALA A 27 -34.80 -24.52 30.70
CA ALA A 27 -34.51 -24.60 29.27
C ALA A 27 -34.88 -23.31 28.54
N VAL A 28 -34.12 -22.96 27.51
CA VAL A 28 -34.43 -21.86 26.58
C VAL A 28 -34.18 -22.31 25.15
N LYS A 29 -35.18 -22.17 24.27
CA LYS A 29 -35.06 -22.42 22.83
C LYS A 29 -35.42 -21.16 22.06
N ILE A 30 -34.64 -20.85 21.03
CA ILE A 30 -34.86 -19.69 20.17
C ILE A 30 -35.02 -20.17 18.74
N ARG A 31 -36.07 -19.69 18.08
CA ARG A 31 -36.38 -19.99 16.69
C ARG A 31 -36.42 -18.72 15.85
N GLY A 32 -35.92 -18.83 14.62
CA GLY A 32 -36.12 -17.82 13.58
C GLY A 32 -37.57 -17.85 13.07
N SER A 33 -37.99 -16.80 12.36
CA SER A 33 -39.32 -16.71 11.75
C SER A 33 -39.61 -17.78 10.68
N ASN A 34 -38.58 -18.50 10.21
CA ASN A 34 -38.66 -19.66 9.34
C ASN A 34 -38.90 -20.99 10.06
N GLY A 35 -39.00 -21.00 11.41
CA GLY A 35 -39.32 -22.18 12.21
C GLY A 35 -38.13 -23.08 12.59
N GLU A 36 -36.96 -22.86 12.00
CA GLU A 36 -35.72 -23.57 12.31
C GLU A 36 -35.16 -23.13 13.68
N PRO A 37 -34.82 -24.07 14.59
CA PRO A 37 -34.19 -23.73 15.86
C PRO A 37 -32.77 -23.20 15.62
N GLN A 38 -32.53 -21.95 16.02
CA GLN A 38 -31.23 -21.28 15.85
C GLN A 38 -30.35 -21.43 17.09
N PHE A 39 -30.96 -21.68 18.25
CA PHE A 39 -30.27 -21.86 19.52
C PHE A 39 -31.14 -22.67 20.49
N ALA A 40 -30.56 -23.67 21.16
CA ALA A 40 -31.26 -24.43 22.18
C ALA A 40 -30.31 -24.71 23.36
N TYR A 41 -30.71 -24.30 24.56
CA TYR A 41 -29.95 -24.52 25.79
C TYR A 41 -30.70 -25.49 26.72
N PRO A 42 -30.12 -26.67 27.00
CA PRO A 42 -30.37 -27.43 28.22
C PRO A 42 -29.11 -27.45 29.13
N THR A 43 -29.27 -27.64 30.45
CA THR A 43 -28.22 -28.30 31.26
C THR A 43 -28.67 -29.73 31.53
N PRO A 44 -27.89 -30.76 31.15
CA PRO A 44 -26.80 -31.21 32.03
C PRO A 44 -25.57 -31.82 31.31
N ALA A 45 -24.40 -31.19 31.48
CA ALA A 45 -23.08 -31.83 31.62
C ALA A 45 -22.12 -30.77 32.16
N GLU A 46 -21.21 -31.13 33.07
CA GLU A 46 -20.20 -30.25 33.70
C GLU A 46 -19.15 -29.66 32.70
N SER A 47 -19.40 -29.75 31.39
CA SER A 47 -18.45 -29.38 30.33
C SER A 47 -18.90 -28.23 29.42
N ASP A 48 -20.10 -27.66 29.58
CA ASP A 48 -20.50 -26.43 28.86
C ASP A 48 -20.53 -25.22 29.81
N PRO A 49 -20.15 -24.01 29.37
CA PRO A 49 -20.09 -22.85 30.25
C PRO A 49 -21.48 -22.56 30.86
N PRO A 50 -21.58 -22.34 32.17
CA PRO A 50 -22.86 -22.07 32.82
C PRO A 50 -23.48 -20.78 32.26
N PRO A 51 -24.82 -20.65 32.27
CA PRO A 51 -25.49 -19.45 31.83
C PRO A 51 -24.96 -18.26 32.61
N ILE A 52 -24.78 -17.12 31.93
CA ILE A 52 -24.19 -15.98 32.60
C ILE A 52 -25.22 -15.33 33.50
N ILE A 53 -25.03 -15.46 34.81
CA ILE A 53 -25.85 -14.80 35.81
C ILE A 53 -25.42 -13.33 35.87
N LEU A 54 -26.24 -12.45 35.29
CA LEU A 54 -26.03 -11.00 35.34
C LEU A 54 -26.49 -10.50 36.71
N HIS A 55 -25.60 -10.48 37.69
CA HIS A 55 -25.90 -9.87 38.97
C HIS A 55 -25.90 -8.34 38.86
N ASN A 56 -27.10 -7.77 38.78
CA ASN A 56 -27.52 -6.46 39.29
C ASN A 56 -26.60 -5.27 38.94
N ALA A 57 -26.78 -4.71 37.74
CA ALA A 57 -26.21 -3.43 37.34
C ALA A 57 -27.32 -2.36 37.23
N GLY A 58 -27.25 -1.30 38.05
CA GLY A 58 -27.91 -0.01 37.77
C GLY A 58 -29.40 0.15 38.15
N ARG A 59 -29.67 1.10 39.06
CA ARG A 59 -30.98 1.46 39.64
C ARG A 59 -32.03 1.94 38.61
N ALA A 60 -33.13 1.19 38.44
CA ALA A 60 -34.51 1.71 38.29
C ALA A 60 -35.58 0.60 38.21
N PHE A 61 -35.22 -0.64 37.84
CA PHE A 61 -36.18 -1.74 37.74
C PHE A 61 -36.01 -2.77 38.88
N ASN A 62 -36.94 -2.69 39.82
CA ASN A 62 -37.44 -3.67 40.81
C ASN A 62 -36.46 -4.74 41.40
N LYS A 63 -36.17 -4.63 42.71
CA LYS A 63 -35.36 -5.58 43.53
C LYS A 63 -35.89 -7.04 43.60
N GLN A 64 -36.97 -7.36 42.90
CA GLN A 64 -37.73 -8.61 43.00
C GLN A 64 -37.30 -9.69 41.98
N ASN A 65 -36.58 -9.32 40.92
CA ASN A 65 -36.25 -10.24 39.81
C ASN A 65 -34.73 -10.51 39.67
N ALA A 66 -34.39 -11.65 39.07
CA ALA A 66 -33.07 -12.03 38.56
C ALA A 66 -33.03 -11.85 37.03
N VAL A 67 -31.85 -11.49 36.49
CA VAL A 67 -31.63 -11.33 35.04
C VAL A 67 -30.64 -12.38 34.54
N PHE A 68 -31.04 -13.14 33.52
CA PHE A 68 -30.20 -14.14 32.86
C PHE A 68 -29.82 -13.68 31.45
N GLY A 69 -28.55 -13.91 31.07
CA GLY A 69 -28.03 -13.61 29.74
C GLY A 69 -27.56 -14.88 29.02
N PHE A 70 -28.11 -15.13 27.82
CA PHE A 70 -27.70 -16.23 26.94
C PHE A 70 -27.07 -15.66 25.68
N VAL A 71 -25.94 -16.22 25.24
CA VAL A 71 -25.14 -15.71 24.11
C VAL A 71 -24.96 -16.82 23.07
N SER A 72 -25.17 -16.47 21.80
CA SER A 72 -24.93 -17.38 20.67
C SER A 72 -23.43 -17.60 20.40
N ASP A 73 -23.10 -18.71 19.73
CA ASP A 73 -21.75 -19.02 19.23
C ASP A 73 -21.26 -17.94 18.24
N PRO A 74 -19.94 -17.57 18.25
CA PRO A 74 -19.38 -16.59 17.31
C PRO A 74 -19.50 -16.96 15.82
N ALA A 75 -19.58 -18.25 15.48
CA ALA A 75 -19.61 -18.71 14.09
C ALA A 75 -20.97 -18.50 13.38
N LEU A 76 -22.01 -18.10 14.12
CA LEU A 76 -23.36 -17.91 13.58
C LEU A 76 -23.55 -16.45 13.12
N SER A 77 -23.55 -16.22 11.80
CA SER A 77 -23.89 -14.92 11.19
C SER A 77 -25.40 -14.66 11.27
N LEU A 78 -25.88 -14.29 12.46
CA LEU A 78 -27.32 -14.23 12.76
C LEU A 78 -28.09 -13.08 12.10
N LEU A 79 -27.41 -12.05 11.60
CA LEU A 79 -28.06 -10.92 10.92
C LEU A 79 -28.75 -11.31 9.61
N GLY A 80 -28.36 -12.44 8.98
CA GLY A 80 -28.97 -12.94 7.75
C GLY A 80 -30.04 -14.01 7.93
N SER A 81 -30.16 -14.64 9.10
CA SER A 81 -31.02 -15.83 9.31
C SER A 81 -32.38 -15.54 9.94
N PHE A 82 -32.61 -14.35 10.50
CA PHE A 82 -33.95 -13.90 10.91
C PHE A 82 -34.65 -13.22 9.72
N GLY A 83 -35.30 -14.01 8.87
CA GLY A 83 -35.86 -13.58 7.58
C GLY A 83 -36.75 -12.32 7.59
N ASN A 84 -37.34 -11.95 8.74
CA ASN A 84 -38.11 -10.72 8.94
C ASN A 84 -37.71 -9.92 10.20
N GLY A 85 -36.55 -10.21 10.81
CA GLY A 85 -36.08 -9.53 12.02
C GLY A 85 -36.84 -9.86 13.32
N SER A 86 -37.69 -10.90 13.36
CA SER A 86 -38.39 -11.33 14.58
C SER A 86 -37.93 -12.71 15.06
N PHE A 87 -37.93 -12.92 16.38
CA PHE A 87 -37.58 -14.18 17.04
C PHE A 87 -38.73 -14.68 17.94
N VAL A 88 -38.76 -16.00 18.15
CA VAL A 88 -39.61 -16.64 19.17
C VAL A 88 -38.71 -17.36 20.16
N ALA A 89 -38.84 -17.04 21.44
CA ALA A 89 -38.16 -17.72 22.54
C ALA A 89 -39.16 -18.56 23.35
N GLU A 90 -38.88 -19.84 23.52
CA GLU A 90 -39.62 -20.80 24.34
C GLU A 90 -38.77 -21.08 25.58
N CYS A 91 -39.26 -20.70 26.76
CA CYS A 91 -38.53 -20.82 28.02
C CYS A 91 -39.31 -21.65 29.02
N THR A 92 -38.66 -22.62 29.66
CA THR A 92 -39.26 -23.40 30.76
C THR A 92 -38.90 -22.77 32.09
N ILE A 93 -39.87 -22.17 32.77
CA ILE A 93 -39.71 -21.49 34.07
C ILE A 93 -40.57 -22.22 35.09
N ASP A 94 -39.97 -22.68 36.19
CA ASP A 94 -40.66 -23.45 37.25
C ASP A 94 -41.46 -24.67 36.73
N GLY A 95 -41.02 -25.24 35.61
CA GLY A 95 -41.66 -26.40 34.96
C GLY A 95 -42.75 -26.04 33.95
N GLU A 96 -43.11 -24.77 33.79
CA GLU A 96 -44.07 -24.29 32.79
C GLU A 96 -43.40 -23.66 31.57
N ILE A 97 -43.97 -23.87 30.39
CA ILE A 97 -43.44 -23.34 29.12
C ILE A 97 -44.05 -21.97 28.83
N HIS A 98 -43.20 -20.95 28.73
CA HIS A 98 -43.56 -19.60 28.34
C HIS A 98 -43.01 -19.27 26.96
N HIS A 99 -43.82 -18.58 26.15
CA HIS A 99 -43.43 -18.14 24.82
C HIS A 99 -43.29 -16.61 24.80
N PHE A 100 -42.19 -16.14 24.24
CA PHE A 100 -41.89 -14.73 24.05
C PHE A 100 -41.61 -14.45 22.58
N THR A 101 -42.10 -13.33 22.10
CA THR A 101 -41.86 -12.88 20.72
C THR A 101 -41.30 -11.47 20.75
N GLY A 102 -40.28 -11.20 19.94
CA GLY A 102 -39.71 -9.87 19.85
C GLY A 102 -38.93 -9.66 18.58
N THR A 103 -38.43 -8.44 18.41
CA THR A 103 -37.52 -8.03 17.35
C THR A 103 -36.18 -7.71 18.01
N PRO A 104 -35.05 -8.28 17.58
CA PRO A 104 -33.76 -7.90 18.14
C PRO A 104 -33.48 -6.43 17.82
N VAL A 105 -33.14 -5.66 18.86
CA VAL A 105 -32.72 -4.27 18.70
C VAL A 105 -31.20 -4.20 18.80
N GLN A 106 -30.57 -3.38 17.97
CA GLN A 106 -29.13 -3.13 18.06
C GLN A 106 -28.84 -2.41 19.38
N ALA A 107 -27.93 -2.97 20.19
CA ALA A 107 -27.66 -2.45 21.52
C ALA A 107 -27.03 -1.05 21.47
N THR A 108 -27.45 -0.16 22.38
CA THR A 108 -26.84 1.15 22.55
C THR A 108 -25.58 1.09 23.42
N LEU A 109 -24.73 2.11 23.37
CA LEU A 109 -23.54 2.24 24.23
C LEU A 109 -23.86 2.08 25.73
N ALA A 110 -25.03 2.55 26.17
CA ALA A 110 -25.48 2.43 27.56
C ALA A 110 -25.89 0.99 27.94
N ASP A 111 -26.44 0.21 26.99
CA ASP A 111 -26.89 -1.17 27.22
C ASP A 111 -25.72 -2.14 27.44
N ILE A 112 -24.59 -1.89 26.79
CA ILE A 112 -23.38 -2.72 26.84
C ILE A 112 -22.59 -2.45 28.14
N ALA A 113 -22.64 -1.20 28.62
CA ALA A 113 -21.95 -0.75 29.82
C ALA A 113 -22.46 -1.44 31.11
N LEU A 114 -23.70 -1.91 31.11
CA LEU A 114 -24.35 -2.65 32.21
C LEU A 114 -23.89 -4.12 32.36
N LEU A 115 -23.14 -4.67 31.40
CA LEU A 115 -22.74 -6.09 31.39
C LEU A 115 -21.57 -6.41 32.34
N GLY A 116 -20.83 -5.41 32.81
CA GLY A 116 -19.82 -5.55 33.86
C GLY A 116 -18.48 -6.23 33.44
N PRO A 117 -17.38 -5.95 34.17
CA PRO A 117 -16.01 -6.34 33.76
C PRO A 117 -15.73 -7.85 33.67
N GLN A 118 -16.47 -8.69 34.41
CA GLN A 118 -16.22 -10.13 34.44
C GLN A 118 -16.74 -10.87 33.20
N LEU A 119 -17.83 -10.38 32.58
CA LEU A 119 -18.28 -10.89 31.29
C LEU A 119 -17.30 -10.53 30.17
N LEU A 120 -16.74 -9.32 30.23
CA LEU A 120 -15.86 -8.77 29.21
C LEU A 120 -14.55 -9.57 29.05
N LYS A 121 -14.07 -10.23 30.12
CA LYS A 121 -12.93 -11.17 30.06
C LYS A 121 -13.25 -12.48 29.32
N ARG A 122 -14.51 -12.90 29.24
CA ARG A 122 -14.92 -14.13 28.53
C ARG A 122 -15.13 -13.92 27.03
N PHE A 123 -15.29 -12.68 26.57
CA PHE A 123 -15.36 -12.32 25.14
C PHE A 123 -13.96 -12.14 24.50
N ALA A 124 -12.87 -12.33 25.27
CA ALA A 124 -11.51 -12.09 24.79
C ALA A 124 -10.93 -13.30 24.01
N SER A 125 -11.40 -13.52 22.78
CA SER A 125 -10.63 -14.23 21.75
C SER A 125 -10.69 -13.47 20.42
N PHE A 126 -9.51 -13.19 19.87
CA PHE A 126 -9.07 -12.57 18.59
C PHE A 126 -9.98 -11.60 17.78
N ASP A 127 -11.29 -11.79 17.72
CA ASP A 127 -12.23 -11.07 16.83
C ASP A 127 -13.13 -10.03 17.54
N ASP A 128 -13.28 -10.10 18.87
CA ASP A 128 -14.29 -9.34 19.63
C ASP A 128 -13.76 -8.06 20.33
N VAL A 129 -12.53 -7.60 20.01
CA VAL A 129 -11.89 -6.50 20.76
C VAL A 129 -12.37 -5.10 20.36
N GLY A 130 -12.82 -4.92 19.11
CA GLY A 130 -13.33 -3.64 18.62
C GLY A 130 -14.53 -3.12 19.44
N PRO A 131 -15.54 -3.95 19.71
CA PRO A 131 -16.70 -3.48 20.45
C PRO A 131 -16.58 -3.50 21.99
N LEU A 132 -15.61 -4.24 22.53
CA LEU A 132 -15.25 -4.19 23.96
C LEU A 132 -14.78 -2.78 24.36
N ALA A 133 -14.04 -2.12 23.47
CA ALA A 133 -13.60 -0.75 23.66
C ALA A 133 -14.76 0.27 23.54
N GLN A 134 -15.81 -0.07 22.78
CA GLN A 134 -17.09 0.66 22.69
C GLN A 134 -17.84 0.66 24.04
N ALA A 135 -17.84 -0.47 24.77
CA ALA A 135 -18.50 -0.60 26.09
C ALA A 135 -17.79 0.19 27.20
N LEU A 136 -16.45 0.20 27.16
CA LEU A 136 -15.61 0.87 28.15
C LEU A 136 -15.65 2.40 27.99
N ALA A 137 -15.91 2.89 26.78
CA ALA A 137 -16.14 4.30 26.47
C ALA A 137 -17.31 4.94 27.25
N ALA A 138 -18.30 4.14 27.63
CA ALA A 138 -19.55 4.64 28.21
C ALA A 138 -19.60 4.62 29.74
N ASN A 139 -18.68 3.93 30.43
CA ASN A 139 -18.81 3.71 31.89
C ASN A 139 -17.59 4.08 32.76
N SER A 140 -16.73 4.96 32.26
CA SER A 140 -15.78 5.71 33.10
C SER A 140 -15.59 7.12 32.53
N ILE A 141 -16.59 7.99 32.70
CA ILE A 141 -16.40 9.43 32.46
C ILE A 141 -15.54 9.99 33.60
N GLY A 142 -14.24 9.75 33.49
CA GLY A 142 -13.28 10.81 33.71
C GLY A 142 -12.84 11.21 32.31
N GLN A 143 -13.41 12.30 31.76
CA GLN A 143 -12.77 12.98 30.65
C GLN A 143 -11.43 13.50 31.22
N ILE A 144 -10.36 12.72 31.10
CA ILE A 144 -9.04 13.17 31.54
C ILE A 144 -8.57 14.15 30.46
N THR A 145 -8.83 15.43 30.68
CA THR A 145 -8.37 16.54 29.84
C THR A 145 -6.84 16.65 29.76
N ASN A 146 -6.11 15.88 30.57
CA ASN A 146 -4.64 15.81 30.65
C ASN A 146 -4.09 14.42 30.29
N ALA A 147 -4.67 13.73 29.30
CA ALA A 147 -4.00 12.54 28.78
C ALA A 147 -2.67 12.95 28.13
N PRO A 148 -1.53 12.28 28.41
CA PRO A 148 -0.25 12.56 27.76
C PRO A 148 -0.29 12.00 26.33
N LEU A 149 -1.09 12.66 25.49
CA LEU A 149 -1.46 12.23 24.16
C LEU A 149 -1.50 13.44 23.24
N TYR A 150 -0.77 13.35 22.14
CA TYR A 150 -0.88 14.25 21.00
C TYR A 150 -1.21 13.43 19.77
N LEU A 151 -2.14 13.92 18.96
CA LEU A 151 -2.58 13.29 17.73
C LEU A 151 -2.61 14.33 16.61
N ASP A 152 -2.02 13.95 15.49
CA ASP A 152 -2.17 14.55 14.17
C ASP A 152 -2.65 13.46 13.21
N PHE A 153 -3.33 13.85 12.14
CA PHE A 153 -4.02 12.90 11.28
C PHE A 153 -4.25 13.43 9.86
N ALA A 154 -4.34 12.50 8.91
CA ALA A 154 -4.57 12.81 7.51
C ALA A 154 -5.36 11.70 6.79
N TYR A 155 -6.24 12.08 5.86
CA TYR A 155 -6.93 11.13 4.99
C TYR A 155 -6.15 10.85 3.71
N ALA A 156 -6.15 9.59 3.28
CA ALA A 156 -5.90 9.19 1.91
C ALA A 156 -7.12 9.44 1.02
N GLU A 157 -6.89 9.59 -0.29
CA GLU A 157 -7.95 9.65 -1.31
C GLU A 157 -8.86 8.42 -1.32
N ASN A 158 -8.42 7.29 -0.77
CA ASN A 158 -9.18 6.03 -0.73
C ASN A 158 -9.90 5.77 0.61
N GLY A 159 -10.00 6.78 1.50
CA GLY A 159 -10.66 6.65 2.79
C GLY A 159 -9.80 6.05 3.90
N CYS A 160 -8.51 5.76 3.66
CA CYS A 160 -7.59 5.39 4.72
C CYS A 160 -7.24 6.60 5.61
N LEU A 161 -7.32 6.43 6.93
CA LEU A 161 -6.91 7.41 7.92
C LEU A 161 -5.50 7.09 8.41
N LEU A 162 -4.60 8.06 8.26
CA LEU A 162 -3.30 8.03 8.92
C LEU A 162 -3.38 8.78 10.24
N LEU A 163 -2.92 8.15 11.32
CA LEU A 163 -2.77 8.75 12.63
C LEU A 163 -1.28 8.80 12.98
N ASN A 164 -0.82 9.97 13.40
CA ASN A 164 0.55 10.19 13.84
C ASN A 164 0.54 10.96 15.15
N GLY A 165 1.37 10.58 16.10
CA GLY A 165 1.27 11.19 17.41
C GLY A 165 2.29 10.68 18.41
N TRP A 166 2.06 11.02 19.67
CA TRP A 166 2.76 10.40 20.78
C TRP A 166 1.79 10.13 21.90
N MET A 167 2.02 9.02 22.61
CA MET A 167 1.32 8.66 23.82
C MET A 167 2.28 7.99 24.79
N ALA A 168 2.13 8.29 26.08
CA ALA A 168 2.90 7.64 27.13
C ALA A 168 2.89 6.11 26.96
N ASN A 169 4.07 5.50 26.94
CA ASN A 169 4.30 4.06 26.79
C ASN A 169 3.64 3.36 25.58
N PHE A 170 3.27 4.07 24.51
CA PHE A 170 2.55 3.48 23.37
C PHE A 170 3.21 2.20 22.81
N GLY A 171 4.54 2.22 22.63
CA GLY A 171 5.30 1.08 22.11
C GLY A 171 5.44 -0.11 23.06
N TYR A 172 4.99 0.02 24.30
CA TYR A 172 5.15 -0.99 25.36
C TYR A 172 3.82 -1.57 25.84
N LEU A 173 2.70 -1.14 25.24
CA LEU A 173 1.34 -1.47 25.67
C LEU A 173 0.49 -1.91 24.48
N ASP A 174 -0.52 -2.75 24.74
CA ASP A 174 -1.53 -3.09 23.76
C ASP A 174 -2.54 -1.93 23.67
N VAL A 175 -2.36 -1.10 22.65
CA VAL A 175 -3.21 0.06 22.40
C VAL A 175 -4.16 -0.25 21.27
N TYR A 176 -5.45 -0.02 21.47
CA TYR A 176 -6.47 -0.13 20.43
C TYR A 176 -6.92 1.26 20.03
N VAL A 177 -6.89 1.54 18.73
CA VAL A 177 -7.33 2.80 18.16
C VAL A 177 -8.61 2.57 17.38
N LEU A 178 -9.71 3.11 17.90
CA LEU A 178 -11.05 3.01 17.31
C LEU A 178 -11.33 4.27 16.49
N VAL A 179 -11.82 4.10 15.27
CA VAL A 179 -12.18 5.20 14.36
C VAL A 179 -13.70 5.16 14.12
N ASN A 180 -14.36 6.32 14.19
CA ASN A 180 -15.80 6.53 13.90
C ASN A 180 -16.71 5.51 14.62
N GLY A 181 -16.59 5.39 15.94
CA GLY A 181 -17.46 4.49 16.70
C GLY A 181 -17.21 2.99 16.44
N CYS A 182 -15.96 2.60 16.13
CA CYS A 182 -15.50 1.22 15.89
C CYS A 182 -15.75 0.67 14.49
N ALA A 183 -15.98 1.53 13.50
CA ALA A 183 -15.97 1.15 12.09
C ALA A 183 -14.63 0.51 11.66
N SER A 184 -13.54 0.84 12.36
CA SER A 184 -12.20 0.32 12.16
C SER A 184 -11.41 0.30 13.47
N VAL A 185 -10.51 -0.69 13.60
CA VAL A 185 -9.68 -0.92 14.79
C VAL A 185 -8.23 -1.13 14.37
N ALA A 186 -7.34 -0.24 14.82
CA ALA A 186 -5.89 -0.42 14.69
C ALA A 186 -5.26 -0.79 16.04
N ARG A 187 -4.11 -1.47 16.01
CA ARG A 187 -3.39 -1.93 17.22
C ARG A 187 -2.00 -1.32 17.30
N SER A 188 -1.46 -1.09 18.50
CA SER A 188 -0.07 -0.57 18.68
C SER A 188 0.98 -1.44 18.00
N ARG A 189 0.81 -2.77 18.00
CA ARG A 189 1.69 -3.71 17.27
C ARG A 189 1.73 -3.46 15.76
N ASP A 190 0.71 -2.83 15.20
CA ASP A 190 0.61 -2.48 13.79
C ASP A 190 1.11 -1.05 13.51
N ALA A 191 1.48 -0.28 14.53
CA ALA A 191 2.03 1.07 14.43
C ALA A 191 3.56 1.10 14.26
N ILE A 192 4.08 2.04 13.48
CA ILE A 192 5.50 2.41 13.48
C ILE A 192 5.77 3.12 14.81
N ILE A 193 6.69 2.59 15.62
CA ILE A 193 7.03 3.17 16.92
C ILE A 193 8.26 4.04 16.78
N SER A 194 8.24 5.20 17.44
CA SER A 194 9.36 6.13 17.46
C SER A 194 9.78 6.54 18.86
N ASN A 195 11.09 6.76 19.01
CA ASN A 195 11.67 7.15 20.28
C ASN A 195 11.52 8.67 20.44
N ARG A 196 10.92 9.07 21.55
CA ARG A 196 10.64 10.47 21.90
C ARG A 196 11.15 10.75 23.31
N PRO A 197 12.47 10.84 23.50
CA PRO A 197 13.06 11.13 24.82
C PRO A 197 12.60 12.50 25.35
N ASP A 198 12.30 13.45 24.45
CA ASP A 198 11.69 14.73 24.79
C ASP A 198 10.31 14.58 25.44
N VAL A 199 9.51 13.60 24.97
CA VAL A 199 8.23 13.23 25.58
C VAL A 199 8.45 12.53 26.92
N THR A 200 9.45 11.66 27.02
CA THR A 200 9.86 11.00 28.28
C THR A 200 10.19 12.05 29.35
N ASP A 201 11.00 13.05 29.03
CA ASP A 201 11.39 14.12 29.94
C ASP A 201 10.20 14.98 30.35
N HIS A 202 9.34 15.33 29.39
CA HIS A 202 8.11 16.08 29.65
C HIS A 202 7.17 15.36 30.62
N ILE A 203 6.93 14.06 30.38
CA ILE A 203 6.01 13.25 31.20
C ILE A 203 6.60 13.00 32.60
N ARG A 204 7.92 12.78 32.74
CA ARG A 204 8.59 12.66 34.05
C ARG A 204 8.39 13.92 34.90
N GLY A 205 8.46 15.10 34.29
CA GLY A 205 8.23 16.38 34.95
C GLY A 205 6.82 16.58 35.49
N GLN A 206 5.83 15.78 35.05
CA GLN A 206 4.42 15.89 35.45
C GLN A 206 3.98 14.82 36.46
N GLY A 207 4.88 13.96 36.93
CA GLY A 207 4.57 12.96 37.96
C GLY A 207 3.79 11.74 37.45
N PHE A 208 3.93 11.37 36.19
CA PHE A 208 3.29 10.17 35.63
C PHE A 208 3.89 8.88 36.22
N PRO A 209 3.09 7.87 36.62
CA PRO A 209 3.55 6.88 37.60
C PRO A 209 4.52 5.81 37.08
N GLU A 210 4.56 5.57 35.77
CA GLU A 210 5.42 4.54 35.18
C GLU A 210 5.79 4.90 33.72
N ILE A 211 7.08 4.99 33.42
CA ILE A 211 7.60 5.22 32.06
C ILE A 211 8.56 4.07 31.73
N ARG A 212 8.22 3.29 30.70
CA ARG A 212 8.92 2.04 30.34
C ARG A 212 10.12 2.25 29.41
N GLY A 213 10.23 3.42 28.79
CA GLY A 213 11.32 3.80 27.89
C GLY A 213 10.86 4.89 26.93
N ASP A 214 11.65 5.16 25.88
CA ASP A 214 11.42 6.32 25.00
C ASP A 214 10.38 6.07 23.89
N GLY A 215 9.88 4.84 23.73
CA GLY A 215 8.93 4.45 22.68
C GLY A 215 7.51 5.02 22.84
N HIS A 216 7.39 6.34 22.81
CA HIS A 216 6.12 7.07 22.98
C HIS A 216 5.49 7.50 21.66
N GLY A 217 6.30 7.75 20.64
CA GLY A 217 5.80 8.20 19.35
C GLY A 217 5.25 7.03 18.54
N PHE A 218 4.22 7.31 17.73
CA PHE A 218 3.63 6.30 16.87
C PHE A 218 3.07 6.89 15.57
N THR A 219 3.09 6.05 14.54
CA THR A 219 2.34 6.29 13.30
C THR A 219 1.58 5.03 12.93
N LEU A 220 0.29 5.13 12.64
CA LEU A 220 -0.58 3.99 12.33
C LEU A 220 -1.60 4.35 11.26
N ALA A 221 -2.00 3.35 10.48
CA ALA A 221 -3.06 3.48 9.49
C ALA A 221 -4.30 2.73 9.97
N ALA A 222 -5.47 3.29 9.73
CA ALA A 222 -6.77 2.71 10.03
C ALA A 222 -7.74 3.00 8.90
N ASP A 223 -8.69 2.11 8.62
CA ASP A 223 -9.73 2.39 7.64
C ASP A 223 -10.75 3.41 8.18
N CYS A 224 -11.27 4.29 7.34
CA CYS A 224 -12.39 5.16 7.67
C CYS A 224 -13.51 4.99 6.64
N LEU A 225 -14.70 4.59 7.10
CA LEU A 225 -15.84 4.32 6.23
C LEU A 225 -16.44 5.60 5.60
N ASP A 226 -16.25 6.76 6.22
CA ASP A 226 -16.72 8.05 5.70
C ASP A 226 -15.74 9.19 6.06
N PRO A 227 -14.92 9.66 5.11
CA PRO A 227 -13.95 10.74 5.34
C PRO A 227 -14.60 12.13 5.52
N SER A 228 -15.92 12.26 5.29
CA SER A 228 -16.66 13.52 5.44
C SER A 228 -17.16 13.79 6.86
N GLN A 229 -17.09 12.79 7.76
CA GLN A 229 -17.54 12.89 9.14
C GLN A 229 -16.38 13.19 10.11
N PRO A 230 -16.67 13.81 11.27
CA PRO A 230 -15.71 13.95 12.36
C PRO A 230 -15.15 12.58 12.77
N VAL A 231 -13.88 12.54 13.15
CA VAL A 231 -13.25 11.31 13.60
C VAL A 231 -13.22 11.26 15.12
N THR A 232 -13.93 10.30 15.69
CA THR A 232 -13.74 9.92 17.10
C THR A 232 -12.63 8.90 17.19
N ILE A 233 -11.57 9.23 17.93
CA ILE A 233 -10.44 8.35 18.19
C ILE A 233 -10.54 7.84 19.63
N GLY A 234 -10.87 6.56 19.78
CA GLY A 234 -10.87 5.88 21.07
C GLY A 234 -9.56 5.12 21.28
N ILE A 235 -8.86 5.37 22.37
CA ILE A 235 -7.61 4.69 22.73
C ILE A 235 -7.84 3.89 24.01
N LEU A 236 -7.75 2.56 23.94
CA LEU A 236 -7.77 1.68 25.11
C LEU A 236 -6.35 1.29 25.51
N GLN A 237 -5.96 1.56 26.75
CA GLN A 237 -4.65 1.22 27.33
C GLN A 237 -4.84 0.61 28.73
N ASP A 238 -4.47 -0.65 28.94
CA ASP A 238 -4.54 -1.34 30.25
C ASP A 238 -5.90 -1.18 30.98
N GLY A 239 -7.00 -1.12 30.22
CA GLY A 239 -8.37 -0.94 30.75
C GLY A 239 -8.81 0.50 30.95
N VAL A 240 -7.93 1.49 30.72
CA VAL A 240 -8.26 2.92 30.69
C VAL A 240 -8.60 3.34 29.27
N PHE A 241 -9.73 4.01 29.08
CA PHE A 241 -10.20 4.45 27.78
C PHE A 241 -10.09 5.97 27.63
N TYR A 242 -9.37 6.42 26.61
CA TYR A 242 -9.23 7.82 26.25
C TYR A 242 -10.07 8.10 25.00
N ILE A 243 -10.90 9.13 25.04
CA ILE A 243 -11.66 9.59 23.87
C ILE A 243 -11.09 10.93 23.44
N VAL A 244 -10.64 10.98 22.19
CA VAL A 244 -10.24 12.22 21.54
C VAL A 244 -11.18 12.44 20.36
N GLU A 245 -12.01 13.47 20.47
CA GLU A 245 -12.76 13.97 19.32
C GLU A 245 -11.87 14.89 18.51
N GLN A 246 -11.75 14.60 17.22
CA GLN A 246 -11.02 15.43 16.28
C GLN A 246 -12.01 16.02 15.26
N PRO A 247 -11.89 17.32 14.95
CA PRO A 247 -12.74 17.94 13.92
C PRO A 247 -12.50 17.25 12.57
N THR A 248 -13.49 17.30 11.67
CA THR A 248 -13.34 16.77 10.31
C THR A 248 -12.09 17.39 9.67
N PRO A 249 -11.05 16.60 9.38
CA PRO A 249 -9.83 17.13 8.81
C PRO A 249 -10.09 17.46 7.34
N PRO A 250 -9.46 18.50 6.78
CA PRO A 250 -9.49 18.71 5.35
C PRO A 250 -8.86 17.50 4.66
N MET A 251 -9.57 16.91 3.69
CA MET A 251 -9.04 15.84 2.84
C MET A 251 -7.72 16.33 2.22
N SER A 252 -6.59 15.79 2.68
CA SER A 252 -5.29 16.31 2.28
C SER A 252 -4.94 15.78 0.90
N GLN A 253 -5.14 16.60 -0.13
CA GLN A 253 -4.57 16.36 -1.46
C GLN A 253 -3.05 16.55 -1.48
N ASP A 254 -2.47 17.08 -0.40
CA ASP A 254 -1.04 17.27 -0.24
C ASP A 254 -0.37 15.97 0.19
N LYS A 255 0.03 15.19 -0.80
CA LYS A 255 0.85 13.99 -0.60
C LYS A 255 2.07 14.34 0.26
N GLY A 256 2.77 15.44 0.00
CA GLY A 256 3.95 15.87 0.75
C GLY A 256 3.72 15.91 2.26
N ARG A 257 2.59 16.47 2.71
CA ARG A 257 2.20 16.50 4.13
C ARG A 257 1.98 15.10 4.71
N VAL A 258 1.26 14.22 4.01
CA VAL A 258 1.04 12.83 4.44
C VAL A 258 2.38 12.10 4.60
N PHE A 259 3.31 12.29 3.66
CA PHE A 259 4.66 11.70 3.75
C PHE A 259 5.50 12.29 4.88
N GLN A 260 5.41 13.59 5.12
CA GLN A 260 6.10 14.24 6.23
C GLN A 260 5.62 13.70 7.59
N LEU A 261 4.32 13.39 7.73
CA LEU A 261 3.79 12.74 8.93
C LEU A 261 4.33 11.31 9.11
N LEU A 262 4.45 10.55 8.01
CA LEU A 262 4.98 9.18 8.02
C LEU A 262 6.48 9.08 8.32
N LEU A 263 7.26 10.06 7.86
CA LEU A 263 8.72 10.03 7.95
C LEU A 263 9.26 10.89 9.09
N GLY A 264 8.55 11.96 9.48
CA GLY A 264 8.87 12.79 10.65
C GLY A 264 8.83 12.02 11.97
N ALA A 265 8.12 10.89 12.00
CA ALA A 265 8.15 9.97 13.12
C ALA A 265 9.46 9.18 13.26
N ARG A 266 10.40 9.17 12.30
CA ARG A 266 11.62 8.34 12.39
C ARG A 266 12.75 8.90 13.27
N GLN A 267 12.43 9.59 14.36
CA GLN A 267 13.45 9.85 15.39
C GLN A 267 13.60 8.57 16.23
N GLY A 268 14.68 7.82 16.02
CA GLY A 268 14.99 6.63 16.83
C GLY A 268 15.42 5.39 16.05
N THR A 269 16.30 4.61 16.67
CA THR A 269 17.10 3.51 16.11
C THR A 269 16.37 2.16 15.95
N SER A 270 15.05 2.11 16.09
CA SER A 270 14.32 0.83 15.90
C SER A 270 13.96 0.63 14.42
N PHE A 271 14.52 -0.43 13.83
CA PHE A 271 14.32 -0.78 12.43
C PHE A 271 12.87 -1.23 12.25
N THR A 272 12.01 -0.34 11.76
CA THR A 272 10.64 -0.71 11.40
C THR A 272 10.66 -1.59 10.15
N PRO A 273 10.02 -2.77 10.13
CA PRO A 273 10.01 -3.65 8.96
C PRO A 273 9.48 -2.92 7.72
N LEU A 274 10.19 -3.03 6.60
CA LEU A 274 9.81 -2.37 5.33
C LEU A 274 8.40 -2.77 4.87
N GLU A 275 8.00 -4.01 5.11
CA GLU A 275 6.64 -4.51 4.86
C GLU A 275 5.57 -3.67 5.55
N LYS A 276 5.82 -3.29 6.81
CA LYS A 276 4.89 -2.52 7.64
C LYS A 276 4.75 -1.08 7.13
N ILE A 277 5.88 -0.47 6.78
CA ILE A 277 5.94 0.85 6.14
C ILE A 277 5.20 0.81 4.79
N THR A 278 5.47 -0.20 3.98
CA THR A 278 4.87 -0.37 2.65
C THR A 278 3.36 -0.60 2.72
N ARG A 279 2.90 -1.40 3.68
CA ARG A 279 1.47 -1.62 3.96
C ARG A 279 0.77 -0.31 4.28
N MET A 280 1.39 0.55 5.10
CA MET A 280 0.85 1.87 5.41
C MET A 280 0.87 2.82 4.22
N LEU A 281 1.94 2.82 3.41
CA LEU A 281 2.10 3.75 2.29
C LEU A 281 1.26 3.40 1.07
N THR A 282 1.01 2.11 0.83
CA THR A 282 0.34 1.62 -0.38
C THR A 282 -1.02 2.28 -0.62
N PRO A 283 -1.93 2.41 0.37
CA PRO A 283 -3.19 3.14 0.24
C PRO A 283 -3.02 4.59 -0.26
N PHE A 284 -2.00 5.30 0.21
CA PHE A 284 -1.76 6.72 -0.11
C PHE A 284 -1.04 6.92 -1.45
N LEU A 285 -0.33 5.89 -1.91
CA LEU A 285 0.41 5.90 -3.17
C LEU A 285 -0.38 5.34 -4.34
N ARG A 286 -1.33 4.43 -4.10
CA ARG A 286 -2.20 3.89 -5.14
C ARG A 286 -3.08 5.02 -5.67
N SER A 287 -2.70 5.58 -6.80
CA SER A 287 -3.69 6.21 -7.66
C SER A 287 -4.68 5.13 -8.07
N ASN A 288 -5.97 5.27 -7.70
CA ASN A 288 -7.08 4.43 -8.13
C ASN A 288 -6.85 3.97 -9.57
N HIS A 289 -7.00 2.66 -9.85
CA HIS A 289 -6.85 2.05 -11.19
C HIS A 289 -7.37 3.01 -12.26
N ARG A 290 -6.44 3.75 -12.86
CA ARG A 290 -6.72 4.91 -13.69
C ARG A 290 -7.20 4.37 -15.02
N SER A 291 -8.25 4.98 -15.60
CA SER A 291 -8.70 4.55 -16.91
C SER A 291 -7.51 4.62 -17.89
N LEU A 292 -7.26 3.53 -18.60
CA LEU A 292 -6.24 3.45 -19.65
C LEU A 292 -6.79 4.01 -20.98
N ASP A 293 -7.84 4.84 -20.93
CA ASP A 293 -8.32 5.56 -22.10
C ASP A 293 -7.30 6.62 -22.53
N TYR A 294 -6.99 6.64 -23.81
CA TYR A 294 -6.13 7.63 -24.43
C TYR A 294 -6.64 7.98 -25.82
N ASP A 295 -6.38 9.22 -26.24
CA ASP A 295 -6.59 9.65 -27.62
C ASP A 295 -5.28 9.55 -28.40
N VAL A 296 -5.38 9.30 -29.70
CA VAL A 296 -4.22 9.27 -30.60
C VAL A 296 -4.38 10.39 -31.61
N VAL A 297 -3.41 11.31 -31.63
CA VAL A 297 -3.31 12.39 -32.61
C VAL A 297 -2.08 12.12 -33.46
N SER A 298 -2.29 11.55 -34.64
CA SER A 298 -1.20 11.20 -35.53
C SER A 298 -1.11 12.17 -36.71
N THR A 299 0.07 12.74 -36.91
CA THR A 299 0.46 13.36 -38.18
C THR A 299 1.30 12.40 -39.02
N SER A 300 1.49 11.15 -38.55
CA SER A 300 2.37 10.18 -39.20
C SER A 300 1.82 9.72 -40.55
N GLN A 301 2.68 9.68 -41.56
CA GLN A 301 2.34 9.15 -42.88
C GLN A 301 3.32 8.02 -43.24
N TRP A 302 2.85 6.78 -43.07
CA TRP A 302 3.55 5.57 -43.48
C TRP A 302 2.58 4.79 -44.39
N SER A 303 3.00 4.45 -45.60
CA SER A 303 2.21 3.62 -46.54
C SER A 303 2.44 2.13 -46.28
N ASP A 304 1.46 1.28 -46.64
CA ASP A 304 1.61 -0.17 -46.58
C ASP A 304 2.86 -0.62 -47.36
N GLY A 305 3.79 -1.30 -46.67
CA GLY A 305 5.10 -1.71 -47.20
C GLY A 305 6.29 -0.81 -46.80
N SER A 306 6.03 0.32 -46.13
CA SER A 306 7.05 1.27 -45.63
C SER A 306 7.08 1.38 -44.10
N ALA A 307 6.75 0.31 -43.37
CA ALA A 307 6.72 0.35 -41.91
C ALA A 307 8.08 0.82 -41.34
N PRO A 308 8.08 1.70 -40.32
CA PRO A 308 9.32 2.20 -39.74
C PRO A 308 10.16 1.05 -39.20
N ARG A 309 11.48 1.16 -39.32
CA ARG A 309 12.41 0.15 -38.78
C ARG A 309 12.43 0.19 -37.25
N LEU A 310 12.25 1.38 -36.69
CA LEU A 310 12.27 1.65 -35.25
C LEU A 310 11.17 2.63 -34.86
N SER A 311 10.41 2.31 -33.81
CA SER A 311 9.54 3.26 -33.13
C SER A 311 10.18 3.70 -31.83
N ILE A 312 10.43 5.00 -31.69
CA ILE A 312 10.98 5.58 -30.47
C ILE A 312 9.81 6.10 -29.61
N ILE A 313 9.64 5.52 -28.44
CA ILE A 313 8.55 5.83 -27.50
C ILE A 313 9.09 6.80 -26.45
N VAL A 314 8.48 7.99 -26.37
CA VAL A 314 8.96 9.07 -25.52
C VAL A 314 7.84 9.61 -24.62
N PRO A 315 7.76 9.16 -23.37
CA PRO A 315 6.84 9.73 -22.38
C PRO A 315 7.28 11.14 -21.96
N PHE A 316 6.33 12.08 -21.88
CA PHE A 316 6.49 13.41 -21.33
C PHE A 316 5.57 13.63 -20.13
N TYR A 317 6.11 14.21 -19.06
CA TYR A 317 5.34 14.63 -17.90
C TYR A 317 5.91 15.95 -17.36
N LYS A 318 5.05 16.98 -17.25
CA LYS A 318 5.35 18.35 -16.79
C LYS A 318 6.41 19.14 -17.58
N GLU A 319 7.61 18.60 -17.78
CA GLU A 319 8.74 19.31 -18.39
C GLU A 319 8.74 19.15 -19.91
N TRP A 320 7.95 20.00 -20.59
CA TRP A 320 7.82 19.95 -22.05
C TRP A 320 9.03 20.51 -22.80
N ARG A 321 9.93 21.28 -22.16
CA ARG A 321 11.04 21.96 -22.86
C ARG A 321 12.04 20.98 -23.45
N PHE A 322 12.12 19.75 -22.94
CA PHE A 322 12.92 18.68 -23.56
C PHE A 322 12.46 18.33 -24.97
N LEU A 323 11.25 18.74 -25.39
CA LEU A 323 10.82 18.65 -26.76
C LEU A 323 11.78 19.37 -27.73
N TYR A 324 12.46 20.45 -27.32
CA TYR A 324 13.44 21.11 -28.18
C TYR A 324 14.62 20.21 -28.52
N SER A 325 15.18 19.52 -27.52
CA SER A 325 16.25 18.54 -27.71
C SER A 325 15.76 17.37 -28.56
N LEU A 326 14.54 16.88 -28.28
CA LEU A 326 13.92 15.82 -29.06
C LEU A 326 13.75 16.22 -30.53
N LEU A 327 13.22 17.40 -30.83
CA LEU A 327 13.02 17.90 -32.20
C LEU A 327 14.35 18.03 -32.96
N ALA A 328 15.45 18.37 -32.27
CA ALA A 328 16.78 18.35 -32.87
C ALA A 328 17.21 16.91 -33.24
N MET A 329 17.05 15.96 -32.31
CA MET A 329 17.33 14.55 -32.59
C MET A 329 16.46 13.98 -33.71
N ILE A 330 15.17 14.35 -33.79
CA ILE A 330 14.28 13.91 -34.88
C ILE A 330 14.81 14.38 -36.24
N LYS A 331 15.33 15.61 -36.35
CA LYS A 331 15.87 16.16 -37.60
C LYS A 331 17.08 15.37 -38.09
N ASP A 332 17.92 14.92 -37.16
CA ASP A 332 19.17 14.21 -37.47
C ASP A 332 18.97 12.67 -37.57
N ALA A 333 17.82 12.16 -37.10
CA ALA A 333 17.50 10.74 -37.11
C ALA A 333 17.26 10.19 -38.53
N PRO A 334 17.57 8.91 -38.78
CA PRO A 334 17.15 8.20 -39.97
C PRO A 334 15.66 8.40 -40.30
N LEU A 335 15.36 8.50 -41.60
CA LEU A 335 14.00 8.79 -42.07
C LEU A 335 13.02 7.64 -41.84
N ASP A 336 13.52 6.42 -41.64
CA ASP A 336 12.75 5.20 -41.35
C ASP A 336 12.44 5.04 -39.85
N TYR A 337 12.70 6.06 -39.02
CA TYR A 337 12.35 6.08 -37.60
C TYR A 337 11.09 6.88 -37.36
N GLU A 338 10.17 6.34 -36.56
CA GLU A 338 9.02 7.10 -36.06
C GLU A 338 9.15 7.42 -34.57
N TRP A 339 8.37 8.41 -34.14
CA TRP A 339 8.39 8.95 -32.79
C TRP A 339 6.98 8.94 -32.22
N VAL A 340 6.77 8.15 -31.19
CA VAL A 340 5.51 8.07 -30.45
C VAL A 340 5.68 8.86 -29.15
N ILE A 341 5.16 10.08 -29.12
CA ILE A 341 5.25 10.98 -27.97
C ILE A 341 4.02 10.76 -27.09
N VAL A 342 4.24 10.19 -25.90
CA VAL A 342 3.17 9.94 -24.93
C VAL A 342 3.11 11.13 -23.97
N CYS A 343 2.17 12.03 -24.17
CA CYS A 343 2.02 13.22 -23.35
C CYS A 343 1.18 12.90 -22.10
N ASP A 344 1.83 12.37 -21.07
CA ASP A 344 1.25 11.91 -19.80
C ASP A 344 0.86 13.06 -18.84
N ASP A 345 0.61 14.24 -19.42
CA ASP A 345 0.11 15.45 -18.78
C ASP A 345 -0.61 16.30 -19.85
N ALA A 346 -1.93 16.38 -19.79
CA ALA A 346 -2.70 17.12 -20.77
C ALA A 346 -2.41 18.64 -20.76
N THR A 347 -1.84 19.17 -19.67
CA THR A 347 -1.59 20.61 -19.53
C THR A 347 -0.45 21.12 -20.40
N ILE A 348 0.45 20.24 -20.85
CA ILE A 348 1.60 20.59 -21.70
C ILE A 348 1.34 20.32 -23.19
N PHE A 349 0.28 19.58 -23.52
CA PHE A 349 -0.03 19.21 -24.89
C PHE A 349 -0.20 20.42 -25.83
N PRO A 350 -0.93 21.50 -25.47
CA PRO A 350 -1.09 22.65 -26.37
C PRO A 350 0.25 23.26 -26.80
N GLN A 351 1.19 23.41 -25.87
CA GLN A 351 2.51 23.98 -26.12
C GLN A 351 3.32 23.04 -27.03
N MET A 352 3.33 21.74 -26.72
CA MET A 352 4.05 20.74 -27.52
C MET A 352 3.50 20.66 -28.96
N ASN A 353 2.17 20.64 -29.11
CA ASN A 353 1.51 20.57 -30.40
C ASN A 353 1.83 21.81 -31.27
N LEU A 354 1.85 23.00 -30.68
CA LEU A 354 2.26 24.23 -31.39
C LEU A 354 3.70 24.17 -31.86
N GLN A 355 4.64 23.68 -31.04
CA GLN A 355 6.04 23.55 -31.44
C GLN A 355 6.23 22.56 -32.60
N ILE A 356 5.48 21.45 -32.59
CA ILE A 356 5.51 20.44 -33.66
C ILE A 356 4.83 20.96 -34.93
N ALA A 357 3.71 21.67 -34.82
CA ALA A 357 3.01 22.26 -35.97
C ALA A 357 3.91 23.22 -36.78
N ASN A 358 4.88 23.87 -36.13
CA ASN A 358 5.86 24.76 -36.76
C ASN A 358 7.08 24.05 -37.36
N GLN A 359 7.16 22.71 -37.30
CA GLN A 359 8.26 21.96 -37.91
C GLN A 359 7.98 21.61 -39.38
N PRO A 360 9.01 21.37 -40.20
CA PRO A 360 8.83 20.89 -41.57
C PRO A 360 8.14 19.52 -41.62
N ASP A 361 7.52 19.21 -42.74
CA ASP A 361 6.81 17.95 -43.00
C ASP A 361 7.68 16.72 -42.72
N SER A 362 8.97 16.77 -43.07
CA SER A 362 9.95 15.70 -42.81
C SER A 362 10.13 15.37 -41.32
N VAL A 363 9.71 16.25 -40.42
CA VAL A 363 9.68 16.02 -38.97
C VAL A 363 8.26 15.65 -38.54
N ARG A 364 7.26 16.45 -38.92
CA ARG A 364 5.86 16.26 -38.49
C ARG A 364 5.30 14.90 -38.90
N GLN A 365 5.62 14.43 -40.11
CA GLN A 365 5.10 13.17 -40.66
C GLN A 365 5.69 11.91 -40.00
N ARG A 366 6.62 12.06 -39.05
CA ARG A 366 7.19 10.96 -38.26
C ARG A 366 6.74 10.94 -36.81
N ILE A 367 5.87 11.88 -36.41
CA ILE A 367 5.42 12.03 -35.02
C ILE A 367 3.97 11.56 -34.86
N THR A 368 3.72 10.79 -33.81
CA THR A 368 2.39 10.46 -33.31
C THR A 368 2.29 10.85 -31.84
N PHE A 369 1.26 11.61 -31.48
CA PHE A 369 0.93 11.88 -30.08
C PHE A 369 -0.03 10.83 -29.54
N VAL A 370 0.22 10.43 -28.30
CA VAL A 370 -0.68 9.64 -27.47
C VAL A 370 -1.03 10.48 -26.24
N LEU A 371 -2.32 10.62 -25.96
CA LEU A 371 -2.85 11.50 -24.93
C LEU A 371 -3.69 10.71 -23.94
N PRO A 372 -3.07 10.11 -22.90
CA PRO A 372 -3.81 9.53 -21.79
C PRO A 372 -4.73 10.58 -21.13
N ARG A 373 -5.94 10.17 -20.73
CA ARG A 373 -6.90 11.09 -20.08
C ARG A 373 -6.41 11.63 -18.74
N GLN A 374 -5.45 10.96 -18.14
CA GLN A 374 -4.83 11.30 -16.87
C GLN A 374 -3.42 10.73 -16.82
N ASN A 375 -2.59 11.22 -15.89
CA ASN A 375 -1.26 10.66 -15.68
C ASN A 375 -1.34 9.16 -15.34
N VAL A 376 -0.75 8.31 -16.16
CA VAL A 376 -0.71 6.85 -15.99
C VAL A 376 0.63 6.34 -15.43
N GLY A 377 1.65 7.20 -15.39
CA GLY A 377 2.99 6.85 -14.92
C GLY A 377 3.85 6.20 -16.00
N TYR A 378 5.14 6.10 -15.74
CA TYR A 378 6.16 5.76 -16.74
C TYR A 378 5.92 4.42 -17.46
N GLY A 379 5.79 3.32 -16.71
CA GLY A 379 5.57 1.99 -17.31
C GLY A 379 4.31 1.93 -18.18
N HIS A 380 3.17 2.46 -17.70
CA HIS A 380 1.93 2.48 -18.47
C HIS A 380 2.01 3.41 -19.69
N ALA A 381 2.63 4.58 -19.56
CA ALA A 381 2.81 5.50 -20.68
C ALA A 381 3.60 4.83 -21.82
N ASN A 382 4.70 4.14 -21.48
CA ASN A 382 5.45 3.34 -22.45
C ASN A 382 4.61 2.21 -23.06
N ASN A 383 3.89 1.45 -22.23
CA ASN A 383 3.02 0.36 -22.72
C ASN A 383 1.98 0.86 -23.72
N ILE A 384 1.35 2.02 -23.46
CA ILE A 384 0.39 2.62 -24.39
C ILE A 384 1.10 3.07 -25.67
N GLY A 385 2.27 3.71 -25.56
CA GLY A 385 3.06 4.12 -26.72
C GLY A 385 3.43 2.94 -27.62
N VAL A 386 3.86 1.82 -27.04
CA VAL A 386 4.19 0.59 -27.79
C VAL A 386 2.97 0.00 -28.50
N LYS A 387 1.76 0.09 -27.92
CA LYS A 387 0.53 -0.36 -28.60
C LYS A 387 0.21 0.42 -29.87
N VAL A 388 0.64 1.68 -29.95
CA VAL A 388 0.42 2.56 -31.12
C VAL A 388 1.59 2.49 -32.12
N ALA A 389 2.74 2.00 -31.67
CA ALA A 389 3.94 1.85 -32.47
C ALA A 389 3.76 0.88 -33.65
N LYS A 390 4.29 1.27 -34.81
CA LYS A 390 4.23 0.54 -36.08
C LYS A 390 5.53 -0.17 -36.42
N GLY A 391 6.63 0.19 -35.76
CA GLY A 391 7.95 -0.36 -36.03
C GLY A 391 8.15 -1.76 -35.47
N GLN A 392 8.99 -2.53 -36.14
CA GLN A 392 9.33 -3.90 -35.72
C GLN A 392 10.05 -3.89 -34.36
N ARG A 393 10.95 -2.91 -34.18
CA ARG A 393 11.67 -2.66 -32.94
C ARG A 393 11.10 -1.44 -32.24
N VAL A 394 11.16 -1.45 -30.92
CA VAL A 394 10.82 -0.29 -30.09
C VAL A 394 12.03 0.15 -29.27
N LEU A 395 12.27 1.45 -29.24
CA LEU A 395 13.20 2.10 -28.32
C LEU A 395 12.38 2.88 -27.29
N LEU A 396 12.36 2.40 -26.06
CA LEU A 396 11.81 3.12 -24.92
C LEU A 396 12.85 4.17 -24.50
N MET A 397 12.48 5.44 -24.49
CA MET A 397 13.43 6.54 -24.28
C MET A 397 12.82 7.62 -23.38
N ASN A 398 13.52 7.99 -22.30
CA ASN A 398 13.13 9.16 -21.52
C ASN A 398 13.22 10.44 -22.35
N SER A 399 12.35 11.42 -22.06
CA SER A 399 12.30 12.70 -22.78
C SER A 399 13.59 13.51 -22.70
N ASP A 400 14.41 13.30 -21.67
CA ASP A 400 15.65 14.01 -21.35
C ASP A 400 16.93 13.22 -21.73
N ILE A 401 16.79 12.21 -22.60
CA ILE A 401 17.91 11.57 -23.28
C ILE A 401 18.39 12.45 -24.44
N TRP A 402 19.71 12.55 -24.59
CA TRP A 402 20.37 13.14 -25.75
C TRP A 402 21.41 12.19 -26.33
N LEU A 403 21.31 11.96 -27.64
CA LEU A 403 22.22 11.11 -28.42
C LEU A 403 23.17 12.00 -29.23
N LYS A 404 24.49 11.80 -29.11
CA LYS A 404 25.47 12.44 -30.01
C LYS A 404 25.38 11.91 -31.45
N SER A 405 25.11 10.61 -31.60
CA SER A 405 24.96 9.92 -32.88
C SER A 405 23.95 8.78 -32.76
N PHE A 406 23.24 8.50 -33.85
CA PHE A 406 22.36 7.32 -33.97
C PHE A 406 23.14 6.03 -34.26
N ASP A 407 24.43 6.09 -34.60
CA ASP A 407 25.27 4.92 -34.88
C ASP A 407 25.31 3.93 -33.71
N VAL A 408 25.24 4.43 -32.48
CA VAL A 408 25.20 3.60 -31.26
C VAL A 408 23.96 2.71 -31.24
N LEU A 409 22.83 3.18 -31.76
CA LEU A 409 21.59 2.40 -31.83
C LEU A 409 21.69 1.30 -32.89
N GLU A 410 22.44 1.52 -33.98
CA GLU A 410 22.66 0.49 -35.00
C GLU A 410 23.37 -0.75 -34.45
N VAL A 411 24.30 -0.54 -33.51
CA VAL A 411 24.98 -1.64 -32.81
C VAL A 411 23.96 -2.47 -32.03
N GLY A 412 23.04 -1.79 -31.34
CA GLY A 412 21.96 -2.46 -30.62
C GLY A 412 20.98 -3.17 -31.54
N ILE A 413 20.56 -2.53 -32.64
CA ILE A 413 19.64 -3.11 -33.62
C ILE A 413 20.23 -4.38 -34.22
N ARG A 414 21.49 -4.36 -34.65
CA ARG A 414 22.16 -5.56 -35.19
C ARG A 414 22.21 -6.71 -34.20
N ALA A 415 22.44 -6.40 -32.92
CA ALA A 415 22.51 -7.40 -31.86
C ALA A 415 21.13 -7.97 -31.46
N LEU A 416 20.03 -7.27 -31.75
CA LEU A 416 18.69 -7.87 -31.72
C LEU A 416 18.47 -8.77 -32.95
N ASP A 417 18.86 -8.28 -34.13
CA ASP A 417 18.58 -8.94 -35.42
C ASP A 417 19.28 -10.28 -35.58
N ASP A 418 20.50 -10.40 -35.06
CA ASP A 418 21.26 -11.65 -35.05
C ASP A 418 20.89 -12.57 -33.88
N GLY A 419 20.00 -12.13 -32.98
CA GLY A 419 19.55 -12.89 -31.82
C GLY A 419 20.58 -12.98 -30.69
N SER A 420 21.63 -12.15 -30.68
CA SER A 420 22.61 -12.10 -29.59
C SER A 420 21.96 -11.74 -28.26
N PHE A 421 21.01 -10.80 -28.29
CA PHE A 421 20.23 -10.34 -27.14
C PHE A 421 18.77 -10.13 -27.53
N SER A 422 17.89 -10.16 -26.53
CA SER A 422 16.44 -9.98 -26.71
C SER A 422 15.98 -8.60 -26.21
N LEU A 423 16.78 -7.98 -25.34
CA LEU A 423 16.61 -6.60 -24.88
C LEU A 423 17.99 -6.00 -24.66
N LEU A 424 18.21 -4.77 -25.12
CA LEU A 424 19.46 -4.03 -24.96
C LEU A 424 19.23 -2.72 -24.24
N GLY A 425 20.05 -2.45 -23.22
CA GLY A 425 20.23 -1.11 -22.67
C GLY A 425 21.49 -0.47 -23.19
N PHE A 426 21.73 0.76 -22.76
CA PHE A 426 22.91 1.52 -23.16
C PHE A 426 23.58 2.15 -21.94
N THR A 427 24.89 2.38 -22.02
CA THR A 427 25.56 3.25 -21.05
C THR A 427 25.03 4.67 -21.20
N LEU A 428 24.61 5.26 -20.09
CA LEU A 428 24.10 6.64 -20.03
C LEU A 428 25.03 7.46 -19.13
N LEU A 429 25.38 8.66 -19.60
CA LEU A 429 26.25 9.58 -18.90
C LEU A 429 25.48 10.78 -18.33
N PHE A 430 25.97 11.30 -17.22
CA PHE A 430 25.67 12.67 -16.79
C PHE A 430 26.33 13.69 -17.73
N GLU A 431 25.90 14.95 -17.63
CA GLU A 431 26.44 16.07 -18.41
C GLU A 431 27.94 16.32 -18.17
N ASP A 432 28.46 15.91 -17.03
CA ASP A 432 29.88 15.98 -16.67
C ASP A 432 30.70 14.80 -17.20
N GLN A 433 30.11 13.95 -18.06
CA GLN A 433 30.70 12.74 -18.65
C GLN A 433 31.03 11.64 -17.62
N THR A 434 30.43 11.69 -16.43
CA THR A 434 30.47 10.55 -15.51
C THR A 434 29.34 9.56 -15.81
N ILE A 435 29.57 8.28 -15.50
CA ILE A 435 28.59 7.21 -15.69
C ILE A 435 27.39 7.49 -14.80
N GLN A 436 26.20 7.42 -15.38
CA GLN A 436 24.95 7.38 -14.63
C GLN A 436 24.37 5.96 -14.61
N HIS A 437 24.42 5.27 -15.75
CA HIS A 437 23.94 3.90 -15.91
C HIS A 437 24.93 3.11 -16.78
N ASP A 438 25.38 1.94 -16.31
CA ASP A 438 26.16 0.94 -17.08
C ASP A 438 25.61 -0.47 -16.78
N GLY A 439 24.30 -0.63 -17.02
CA GLY A 439 23.52 -1.78 -16.54
C GLY A 439 23.09 -1.65 -15.07
N LEU A 440 22.44 -2.71 -14.58
CA LEU A 440 21.95 -2.84 -13.20
C LEU A 440 22.54 -4.08 -12.53
N ALA A 441 22.82 -3.96 -11.24
CA ALA A 441 23.21 -5.07 -10.38
C ALA A 441 22.34 -5.11 -9.12
N PHE A 442 22.06 -6.32 -8.62
CA PHE A 442 21.22 -6.50 -7.45
C PHE A 442 22.05 -6.81 -6.21
N LYS A 443 21.91 -6.03 -5.15
CA LYS A 443 22.56 -6.29 -3.85
C LYS A 443 21.62 -6.03 -2.69
N ARG A 444 21.76 -6.83 -1.63
CA ARG A 444 21.06 -6.57 -0.36
C ARG A 444 21.61 -5.30 0.27
N SER A 445 20.71 -4.49 0.82
CA SER A 445 21.06 -3.30 1.60
C SER A 445 20.42 -3.34 2.98
N VAL A 446 21.26 -3.19 4.00
CA VAL A 446 20.81 -3.10 5.40
C VAL A 446 19.93 -1.88 5.64
N GLU A 447 20.10 -0.80 4.89
CA GLU A 447 19.36 0.47 5.02
C GLU A 447 17.87 0.34 4.65
N VAL A 448 17.53 -0.68 3.86
CA VAL A 448 16.15 -0.98 3.43
C VAL A 448 15.65 -2.32 3.99
N GLY A 449 16.16 -2.74 5.15
CA GLY A 449 15.69 -3.96 5.81
C GLY A 449 16.24 -5.23 5.17
N ASN A 450 17.51 -5.19 4.77
CA ASN A 450 18.22 -6.27 4.09
C ASN A 450 17.60 -6.68 2.73
N ARG A 451 16.79 -5.83 2.10
CA ARG A 451 16.16 -6.12 0.79
C ARG A 451 17.13 -5.89 -0.38
N TYR A 452 16.89 -6.56 -1.51
CA TYR A 452 17.60 -6.31 -2.76
C TYR A 452 17.23 -4.94 -3.34
N LEU A 453 18.25 -4.16 -3.66
CA LEU A 453 18.15 -2.94 -4.44
C LEU A 453 18.68 -3.16 -5.86
N ALA A 454 18.08 -2.48 -6.84
CA ALA A 454 18.66 -2.30 -8.16
C ALA A 454 19.68 -1.15 -8.08
N LEU A 455 20.96 -1.48 -8.19
CA LEU A 455 22.07 -0.53 -8.12
C LEU A 455 22.61 -0.27 -9.53
N HIS A 456 23.22 0.90 -9.71
CA HIS A 456 23.92 1.28 -10.94
C HIS A 456 25.44 1.15 -10.72
N PRO A 457 26.09 0.08 -11.21
CA PRO A 457 27.53 -0.09 -11.08
C PRO A 457 28.29 1.07 -11.74
N GLY A 458 29.39 1.50 -11.11
CA GLY A 458 30.24 2.55 -11.64
C GLY A 458 29.63 3.96 -11.67
N LYS A 459 28.42 4.17 -11.13
CA LYS A 459 27.77 5.49 -11.10
C LYS A 459 28.69 6.55 -10.47
N GLY A 460 28.91 7.66 -11.18
CA GLY A 460 29.80 8.76 -10.80
C GLY A 460 31.28 8.56 -11.19
N LEU A 461 31.68 7.39 -11.72
CA LEU A 461 33.02 7.21 -12.28
C LEU A 461 33.11 7.85 -13.67
N PRO A 462 34.31 8.25 -14.14
CA PRO A 462 34.50 8.75 -15.49
C PRO A 462 34.10 7.73 -16.56
N ALA A 463 33.51 8.17 -17.68
CA ALA A 463 33.06 7.29 -18.76
C ALA A 463 34.18 6.39 -19.32
N GLU A 464 35.43 6.85 -19.31
CA GLU A 464 36.61 6.10 -19.77
C GLU A 464 36.82 4.80 -18.98
N SER A 465 36.27 4.71 -17.77
CA SER A 465 36.34 3.49 -16.94
C SER A 465 35.47 2.34 -17.47
N THR A 466 34.53 2.59 -18.41
CA THR A 466 33.64 1.56 -18.98
C THR A 466 34.24 0.76 -20.13
N THR A 467 35.46 1.08 -20.59
CA THR A 467 36.14 0.46 -21.76
C THR A 467 35.39 0.63 -23.10
N ALA A 468 36.07 0.29 -24.21
CA ALA A 468 35.89 0.70 -25.62
C ALA A 468 34.49 1.09 -26.18
N ARG A 469 34.49 2.04 -27.13
CA ARG A 469 33.33 2.49 -27.92
C ARG A 469 32.59 1.31 -28.56
N TYR A 470 31.29 1.20 -28.29
CA TYR A 470 30.35 0.23 -28.87
C TYR A 470 30.62 -1.24 -28.51
N GLN A 471 31.10 -1.48 -27.30
CA GLN A 471 31.24 -2.85 -26.80
C GLN A 471 29.87 -3.41 -26.36
N LEU A 472 29.54 -4.62 -26.82
CA LEU A 472 28.42 -5.40 -26.31
C LEU A 472 28.84 -6.23 -25.10
N ALA A 473 27.99 -6.24 -24.06
CA ALA A 473 28.17 -7.09 -22.89
C ALA A 473 26.82 -7.67 -22.45
N GLU A 474 26.81 -8.87 -21.88
CA GLU A 474 25.63 -9.39 -21.18
C GLU A 474 25.44 -8.63 -19.86
N ALA A 475 24.18 -8.30 -19.53
CA ALA A 475 23.79 -7.65 -18.30
C ALA A 475 22.72 -8.46 -17.55
N GLN A 476 22.67 -8.30 -16.22
CA GLN A 476 21.58 -8.88 -15.42
C GLN A 476 20.27 -8.14 -15.68
N ALA A 477 20.33 -6.82 -15.74
CA ALA A 477 19.24 -5.93 -16.10
C ALA A 477 19.84 -4.60 -16.58
N VAL A 478 19.01 -3.75 -17.18
CA VAL A 478 19.36 -2.40 -17.64
C VAL A 478 18.28 -1.42 -17.22
N THR A 479 18.61 -0.12 -17.20
CA THR A 479 17.67 0.95 -16.84
C THR A 479 16.59 1.14 -17.90
N GLY A 480 15.37 1.45 -17.47
CA GLY A 480 14.25 1.79 -18.36
C GLY A 480 14.50 3.04 -19.20
N ALA A 481 15.42 3.92 -18.77
CA ALA A 481 15.67 5.22 -19.40
C ALA A 481 16.02 5.15 -20.90
N LEU A 482 16.67 4.06 -21.33
CA LEU A 482 16.91 3.77 -22.74
C LEU A 482 16.98 2.25 -22.97
N MET A 483 15.91 1.66 -23.51
CA MET A 483 15.79 0.22 -23.78
C MET A 483 15.37 -0.06 -25.22
N LEU A 484 16.09 -0.93 -25.89
CA LEU A 484 15.79 -1.42 -27.24
C LEU A 484 15.31 -2.88 -27.16
N ILE A 485 14.17 -3.19 -27.78
CA ILE A 485 13.54 -4.52 -27.76
C ILE A 485 12.65 -4.73 -29.00
N GLU A 486 12.49 -5.97 -29.44
CA GLU A 486 11.50 -6.36 -30.44
C GLU A 486 10.08 -6.06 -29.94
N ARG A 487 9.26 -5.37 -30.74
CA ARG A 487 7.92 -4.95 -30.35
C ARG A 487 7.03 -6.14 -29.96
N ASP A 488 7.11 -7.20 -30.76
CA ASP A 488 6.28 -8.39 -30.56
C ASP A 488 6.68 -9.12 -29.26
N LEU A 489 7.98 -9.19 -28.94
CA LEU A 489 8.46 -9.72 -27.68
C LEU A 489 8.01 -8.87 -26.49
N PHE A 490 8.09 -7.53 -26.59
CA PHE A 490 7.60 -6.63 -25.54
C PHE A 490 6.10 -6.85 -25.26
N ASN A 491 5.29 -7.01 -26.31
CA ASN A 491 3.87 -7.32 -26.18
C ASN A 491 3.63 -8.73 -25.60
N GLU A 492 4.39 -9.73 -26.03
CA GLU A 492 4.30 -11.12 -25.55
C GLU A 492 4.63 -11.26 -24.06
N ILE A 493 5.60 -10.50 -23.55
CA ILE A 493 5.94 -10.49 -22.13
C ILE A 493 5.01 -9.60 -21.28
N GLY A 494 4.08 -8.88 -21.92
CA GLY A 494 3.09 -8.01 -21.27
C GLY A 494 3.58 -6.59 -20.96
N GLY A 495 4.73 -6.18 -21.51
CA GLY A 495 5.35 -4.88 -21.26
C GLY A 495 5.75 -4.64 -19.81
N PHE A 496 5.80 -3.37 -19.39
CA PHE A 496 6.05 -3.01 -17.99
C PHE A 496 4.90 -3.45 -17.09
N ALA A 497 5.21 -4.09 -15.97
CA ALA A 497 4.21 -4.58 -15.04
C ALA A 497 3.48 -3.45 -14.30
N ASP A 498 2.15 -3.57 -14.18
CA ASP A 498 1.25 -2.63 -13.49
C ASP A 498 1.45 -2.54 -11.96
N ARG A 499 2.24 -3.47 -11.41
CA ARG A 499 2.49 -3.58 -9.97
C ARG A 499 3.35 -2.47 -9.40
N TYR A 500 4.03 -1.68 -10.21
CA TYR A 500 4.89 -0.59 -9.71
C TYR A 500 4.14 0.73 -9.77
N ILE A 501 4.19 1.48 -8.66
CA ILE A 501 3.48 2.75 -8.58
C ILE A 501 4.35 3.81 -9.24
N GLY A 502 3.93 4.32 -10.39
CA GLY A 502 4.41 5.58 -10.97
C GLY A 502 5.92 5.71 -11.24
N GLY A 503 6.64 4.59 -11.42
CA GLY A 503 8.09 4.57 -11.64
C GLY A 503 8.83 3.55 -10.76
N ASP A 504 10.11 3.32 -11.05
CA ASP A 504 11.07 2.50 -10.29
C ASP A 504 10.80 0.97 -10.31
N PHE A 505 11.86 0.18 -10.49
CA PHE A 505 11.90 -1.30 -10.50
C PHE A 505 11.15 -2.01 -11.64
N GLU A 506 10.28 -1.32 -12.38
CA GLU A 506 9.55 -1.87 -13.52
C GLU A 506 10.47 -2.31 -14.68
N ASP A 507 11.61 -1.64 -14.85
CA ASP A 507 12.69 -1.98 -15.76
C ASP A 507 13.48 -3.24 -15.35
N ALA A 508 13.84 -3.32 -14.08
CA ALA A 508 14.47 -4.50 -13.50
C ALA A 508 13.53 -5.72 -13.57
N ASP A 509 12.25 -5.53 -13.29
CA ASP A 509 11.22 -6.57 -13.39
C ASP A 509 11.06 -7.11 -14.81
N LEU A 510 11.04 -6.23 -15.80
CA LEU A 510 10.98 -6.60 -17.22
C LEU A 510 12.20 -7.46 -17.62
N CYS A 511 13.41 -7.01 -17.24
CA CYS A 511 14.65 -7.73 -17.51
C CYS A 511 14.67 -9.11 -16.86
N LEU A 512 14.29 -9.20 -15.57
CA LEU A 512 14.24 -10.49 -14.87
C LEU A 512 13.16 -11.42 -15.42
N THR A 513 12.02 -10.87 -15.85
CA THR A 513 10.96 -11.64 -16.54
C THR A 513 11.48 -12.26 -17.83
N LEU A 514 12.22 -11.51 -18.64
CA LEU A 514 12.87 -12.02 -19.85
C LEU A 514 13.89 -13.13 -19.53
N ARG A 515 14.78 -12.88 -18.56
CA ARG A 515 15.80 -13.86 -18.16
C ARG A 515 15.19 -15.15 -17.63
N GLN A 516 14.09 -15.09 -16.90
CA GLN A 516 13.36 -16.27 -16.43
C GLN A 516 12.80 -17.12 -17.59
N ARG A 517 12.56 -16.52 -18.76
CA ARG A 517 12.19 -17.21 -20.01
C ARG A 517 13.39 -17.65 -20.86
N GLY A 518 14.61 -17.56 -20.33
CA GLY A 518 15.85 -17.92 -21.05
C GLY A 518 16.32 -16.88 -22.07
N GLN A 519 15.71 -15.69 -22.09
CA GLN A 519 16.10 -14.59 -22.97
C GLN A 519 17.32 -13.85 -22.41
N LYS A 520 18.14 -13.26 -23.28
CA LYS A 520 19.38 -12.56 -22.90
C LYS A 520 19.17 -11.06 -22.87
N VAL A 521 19.65 -10.41 -21.81
CA VAL A 521 19.67 -8.95 -21.68
C VAL A 521 21.10 -8.46 -21.94
N GLY A 522 21.25 -7.51 -22.85
CA GLY A 522 22.52 -6.93 -23.25
C GLY A 522 22.67 -5.46 -22.86
N LEU A 523 23.90 -4.99 -22.92
CA LEU A 523 24.28 -3.59 -22.73
C LEU A 523 25.22 -3.18 -23.87
N VAL A 524 24.89 -2.08 -24.54
CA VAL A 524 25.78 -1.41 -25.50
C VAL A 524 26.55 -0.32 -24.75
N ARG A 525 27.86 -0.51 -24.59
CA ARG A 525 28.72 0.48 -23.94
C ARG A 525 29.07 1.62 -24.88
N SER A 526 28.86 2.84 -24.40
CA SER A 526 29.05 4.05 -25.19
C SER A 526 29.34 5.27 -24.32
N THR A 527 30.10 6.21 -24.87
CA THR A 527 30.37 7.53 -24.28
C THR A 527 29.59 8.65 -24.98
N GLU A 528 28.53 8.27 -25.71
CA GLU A 528 27.83 9.15 -26.66
C GLU A 528 26.38 9.46 -26.27
N ILE A 529 25.90 8.90 -25.16
CA ILE A 529 24.52 9.03 -24.74
C ILE A 529 24.47 9.70 -23.37
N PHE A 530 23.76 10.81 -23.31
CA PHE A 530 23.62 11.63 -22.12
C PHE A 530 22.17 11.54 -21.65
N HIS A 531 21.98 11.45 -20.36
CA HIS A 531 20.67 11.50 -19.74
C HIS A 531 20.70 12.64 -18.73
N LEU A 532 19.96 13.70 -19.05
CA LEU A 532 19.96 14.97 -18.32
C LEU A 532 19.07 14.89 -17.05
N GLU A 533 19.04 13.69 -16.44
CA GLU A 533 18.30 13.34 -15.23
C GLU A 533 18.54 14.39 -14.13
N ARG A 534 17.56 14.56 -13.24
CA ARG A 534 17.54 15.55 -12.13
C ARG A 534 17.13 16.97 -12.51
N GLN A 535 16.76 17.22 -13.77
CA GLN A 535 16.06 18.45 -14.16
C GLN A 535 14.52 18.31 -14.15
N SER A 536 14.00 17.08 -14.33
CA SER A 536 12.57 16.76 -14.37
C SER A 536 11.96 16.34 -13.02
N ILE A 537 12.80 15.96 -12.03
CA ILE A 537 12.39 15.56 -10.68
C ILE A 537 13.21 16.38 -9.66
N ARG A 538 12.53 17.26 -8.90
CA ARG A 538 13.17 17.97 -7.78
C ARG A 538 13.39 17.00 -6.61
N LEU A 539 14.64 16.86 -6.18
CA LEU A 539 15.05 16.06 -5.02
C LEU A 539 14.71 16.79 -3.72
N ASP A 540 13.50 16.59 -3.23
CA ASP A 540 13.13 17.05 -1.90
C ASP A 540 13.40 15.94 -0.87
N ALA A 541 14.69 15.66 -0.62
CA ALA A 541 15.21 14.90 0.52
C ALA A 541 14.68 13.46 0.75
N VAL A 542 15.29 12.79 1.73
CA VAL A 542 14.89 11.48 2.31
C VAL A 542 13.42 11.44 2.79
N ASN A 543 12.72 12.58 2.74
CA ASN A 543 11.33 12.79 3.13
C ASN A 543 10.37 13.04 1.94
N SER A 544 10.77 12.74 0.70
CA SER A 544 9.90 12.91 -0.48
C SER A 544 8.91 11.76 -0.68
N VAL A 545 7.77 12.08 -1.30
CA VAL A 545 6.83 11.12 -1.91
C VAL A 545 7.56 10.13 -2.82
N GLY A 546 8.58 10.61 -3.55
CA GLY A 546 9.42 9.80 -4.44
C GLY A 546 10.15 8.68 -3.70
N PHE A 547 10.86 9.00 -2.62
CA PHE A 547 11.60 8.00 -1.85
C PHE A 547 10.69 6.89 -1.30
N ALA A 548 9.55 7.26 -0.76
CA ALA A 548 8.64 6.30 -0.17
C ALA A 548 7.89 5.46 -1.23
N ARG A 549 7.64 6.01 -2.44
CA ARG A 549 7.24 5.23 -3.62
C ARG A 549 8.30 4.19 -3.99
N THR A 550 9.57 4.59 -4.04
CA THR A 550 10.70 3.66 -4.27
C THR A 550 10.74 2.55 -3.22
N LEU A 551 10.50 2.86 -1.94
CA LEU A 551 10.41 1.85 -0.88
C LEU A 551 9.27 0.84 -1.08
N VAL A 552 8.07 1.31 -1.45
CA VAL A 552 6.93 0.43 -1.76
C VAL A 552 7.23 -0.46 -2.96
N ASN A 553 7.80 0.12 -4.01
CA ASN A 553 8.14 -0.62 -5.23
C ASN A 553 9.30 -1.60 -4.99
N CYS A 554 10.27 -1.25 -4.14
CA CYS A 554 11.34 -2.15 -3.68
C CYS A 554 10.77 -3.38 -2.98
N GLU A 555 9.82 -3.21 -2.06
CA GLU A 555 9.17 -4.33 -1.38
C GLU A 555 8.37 -5.20 -2.35
N ARG A 556 7.62 -4.60 -3.29
CA ARG A 556 6.90 -5.35 -4.34
C ARG A 556 7.84 -6.14 -5.25
N PHE A 557 8.97 -5.54 -5.61
CA PHE A 557 10.02 -6.19 -6.40
C PHE A 557 10.60 -7.40 -5.65
N ASN A 558 10.97 -7.22 -4.38
CA ASN A 558 11.54 -8.28 -3.55
C ASN A 558 10.57 -9.44 -3.33
N ARG A 559 9.28 -9.18 -3.07
CA ARG A 559 8.26 -10.23 -2.96
C ARG A 559 8.18 -11.15 -4.17
N ARG A 560 8.56 -10.66 -5.35
CA ARG A 560 8.55 -11.44 -6.59
C ARG A 560 9.90 -12.08 -6.87
N TRP A 561 10.99 -11.37 -6.61
CA TRP A 561 12.31 -11.71 -7.16
C TRP A 561 13.35 -12.12 -6.12
N GLU A 562 13.08 -11.99 -4.82
CA GLU A 562 14.06 -12.30 -3.76
C GLU A 562 14.60 -13.73 -3.90
N ASP A 563 13.73 -14.74 -3.99
CA ASP A 563 14.14 -16.15 -4.13
C ASP A 563 14.97 -16.39 -5.39
N THR A 564 14.58 -15.78 -6.51
CA THR A 564 15.29 -15.89 -7.79
C THR A 564 16.69 -15.28 -7.70
N LEU A 565 16.80 -14.09 -7.09
CA LEU A 565 18.07 -13.39 -6.90
C LEU A 565 18.96 -14.10 -5.89
N GLU A 566 18.39 -14.70 -4.84
CA GLU A 566 19.12 -15.54 -3.90
C GLU A 566 19.69 -16.79 -4.57
N ALA A 567 18.89 -17.50 -5.36
CA ALA A 567 19.32 -18.68 -6.07
C ALA A 567 20.48 -18.35 -7.03
N ALA A 568 20.37 -17.24 -7.77
CA ALA A 568 21.43 -16.75 -8.64
C ALA A 568 22.70 -16.37 -7.85
N ALA A 569 22.56 -15.69 -6.71
CA ALA A 569 23.69 -15.32 -5.86
C ALA A 569 24.44 -16.56 -5.33
N ARG A 570 23.71 -17.58 -4.87
CA ARG A 570 24.28 -18.86 -4.40
C ARG A 570 25.01 -19.60 -5.54
N ALA A 571 24.44 -19.62 -6.74
CA ALA A 571 25.08 -20.23 -7.90
C ALA A 571 26.38 -19.50 -8.34
N SER A 572 26.45 -18.19 -8.09
CA SER A 572 27.62 -17.36 -8.42
C SER A 572 28.72 -17.33 -7.36
N SER A 573 28.43 -17.79 -6.14
CA SER A 573 29.45 -17.92 -5.08
C SER A 573 30.17 -19.26 -5.21
N PRO A 574 31.48 -19.28 -5.54
CA PRO A 574 32.22 -20.53 -5.57
C PRO A 574 32.19 -21.15 -4.17
N ASN A 575 31.92 -22.45 -4.13
CA ASN A 575 31.87 -23.28 -2.94
C ASN A 575 33.23 -23.18 -2.20
N THR A 576 33.38 -22.24 -1.26
CA THR A 576 34.55 -22.13 -0.38
C THR A 576 34.43 -23.13 0.77
N ASP A 577 34.29 -24.41 0.44
CA ASP A 577 34.60 -25.50 1.37
C ASP A 577 36.11 -25.80 1.33
N THR A 578 36.92 -24.77 1.56
CA THR A 578 38.29 -24.94 2.03
C THR A 578 38.27 -24.72 3.52
N ARG A 579 37.95 -25.79 4.26
CA ARG A 579 38.43 -25.96 5.63
C ARG A 579 39.94 -25.70 5.62
N LEU A 580 40.35 -24.52 6.06
CA LEU A 580 41.72 -24.26 6.48
C LEU A 580 42.05 -25.29 7.55
N LYS A 581 42.76 -26.35 7.16
CA LYS A 581 43.49 -27.20 8.10
C LYS A 581 44.50 -26.29 8.78
N VAL A 582 44.22 -25.95 10.03
CA VAL A 582 45.23 -25.47 10.96
C VAL A 582 46.26 -26.60 11.05
N VAL A 583 47.45 -26.39 10.48
CA VAL A 583 48.61 -27.23 10.71
C VAL A 583 49.29 -26.67 11.95
N ASN A 584 49.39 -27.52 12.97
CA ASN A 584 50.00 -27.25 14.28
C ASN A 584 51.42 -26.72 14.21
#